data_AF-A0AAT9HU60-F1
#
_entry.id   AF-A0AAT9HU60-F1
#
_cell.length_a   1.000
_cell.length_b   1.000
_cell.length_c   1.000
_cell.angle_alpha   90.00
_cell.angle_beta   90.00
_cell.angle_gamma   90.00
#
_symmetry.space_group_name_H-M   'P 1'
#
loop_
_entity.id
_entity.type
_entity.pdbx_description
1 polymer ?
#
loop_
_entity_poly.entity_id
_entity_poly.type
_entity_poly.pdbx_seq_one_letter_code
_entity_poly.pdbx_strand_id
1 'polypeptide(L)'
;MNAWEFAGQPLPEKGGEAAWVCTRAETWRGGGARVLAQFHTPGGRFGAVAAKAEDVPACGDREPRVLAGVLWKSEAGHWYLLAAGSPGTKSLRATGGVEGSAKGPLLTVRTRNGVQADLRGGLEDGRTITGLR
;
A
#
# COMPACT_ATOMS: atom_id res chain seq x y z
N MET A 1 6.12 18.32 6.15
CA MET A 1 5.46 17.00 6.05
C MET A 1 4.58 17.05 4.81
N ASN A 2 4.64 16.03 3.96
CA ASN A 2 3.73 15.86 2.83
C ASN A 2 2.88 14.61 3.10
N ALA A 3 1.57 14.70 2.96
CA ALA A 3 0.65 13.58 3.06
C ALA A 3 -0.32 13.63 1.87
N TRP A 4 -0.43 12.54 1.14
CA TRP A 4 -1.29 12.48 -0.04
C TRP A 4 -1.92 11.11 -0.20
N GLU A 5 -3.18 11.09 -0.66
CA GLU A 5 -3.88 9.87 -1.02
C GLU A 5 -3.43 9.40 -2.40
N PHE A 6 -2.89 8.19 -2.49
CA PHE A 6 -2.36 7.65 -3.74
C PHE A 6 -3.27 6.61 -4.40
N ALA A 7 -4.24 6.06 -3.67
CA ALA A 7 -5.22 5.12 -4.21
C ALA A 7 -6.47 5.01 -3.33
N GLY A 8 -7.64 4.86 -3.97
CA GLY A 8 -8.85 4.30 -3.38
C GLY A 8 -8.90 2.78 -3.62
N GLN A 9 -9.33 2.01 -2.64
CA GLN A 9 -9.43 0.55 -2.69
C GLN A 9 -10.85 0.10 -2.32
N PRO A 10 -11.62 -0.42 -3.31
CA PRO A 10 -12.87 -1.09 -3.02
C PRO A 10 -12.61 -2.32 -2.16
N LEU A 11 -13.34 -2.41 -1.05
CA LEU A 11 -13.24 -3.53 -0.13
C LEU A 11 -14.19 -4.66 -0.54
N PRO A 12 -13.74 -5.92 -0.48
CA PRO A 12 -14.59 -7.05 -0.79
C PRO A 12 -15.75 -7.13 0.22
N GLU A 13 -16.79 -7.89 -0.14
CA GLU A 13 -17.92 -8.18 0.76
C GLU A 13 -18.69 -6.93 1.20
N LYS A 14 -18.81 -5.94 0.29
CA LYS A 14 -19.49 -4.66 0.51
C LYS A 14 -18.87 -3.86 1.67
N GLY A 15 -17.57 -4.03 1.90
CA GLY A 15 -16.84 -3.36 2.98
C GLY A 15 -16.67 -1.85 2.80
N GLY A 16 -17.08 -1.27 1.66
CA GLY A 16 -16.93 0.16 1.33
C GLY A 16 -15.64 0.47 0.55
N GLU A 17 -15.20 1.73 0.58
CA GLU A 17 -14.01 2.23 -0.13
C GLU A 17 -12.95 2.67 0.89
N ALA A 18 -11.82 1.99 0.93
CA ALA A 18 -10.68 2.39 1.77
C ALA A 18 -9.75 3.35 1.03
N ALA A 19 -9.05 4.20 1.77
CA ALA A 19 -8.05 5.12 1.23
C ALA A 19 -6.63 4.68 1.60
N TRP A 20 -5.72 4.82 0.64
CA TRP A 20 -4.29 4.63 0.84
C TRP A 20 -3.58 5.98 0.84
N VAL A 21 -2.93 6.31 1.96
CA VAL A 21 -2.27 7.59 2.16
C VAL A 21 -0.79 7.36 2.36
N CYS A 22 0.05 8.11 1.64
CA CYS A 22 1.47 8.15 1.93
C CYS A 22 1.85 9.47 2.59
N THR A 23 2.58 9.36 3.70
CA THR A 23 3.11 10.50 4.45
C THR A 23 4.63 10.46 4.47
N ARG A 24 5.25 11.59 4.12
CA ARG A 24 6.69 11.82 4.21
C ARG A 24 6.98 12.94 5.21
N ALA A 25 7.75 12.63 6.23
CA ALA A 25 8.24 13.58 7.22
C ALA A 25 9.75 13.78 7.02
N GLU A 26 10.12 14.98 6.55
CA GLU A 26 11.52 15.39 6.39
C GLU A 26 12.08 15.97 7.69
N THR A 27 13.40 15.90 7.86
CA THR A 27 14.10 16.61 8.93
C THR A 27 14.90 17.79 8.36
N TRP A 28 15.02 18.84 9.16
CA TRP A 28 15.75 20.06 8.79
C TRP A 28 17.28 19.85 8.70
N ARG A 29 17.81 18.78 9.30
CA ARG A 29 19.26 18.48 9.28
C ARG A 29 19.72 17.74 8.02
N GLY A 30 18.78 17.31 7.16
CA GLY A 30 19.05 16.35 6.09
C GLY A 30 19.23 14.94 6.67
N GLY A 31 18.56 13.94 6.07
CA GLY A 31 18.49 12.58 6.61
C GLY A 31 17.46 12.40 7.74
N GLY A 32 17.19 11.16 8.12
CA GLY A 32 16.12 10.81 9.06
C GLY A 32 14.70 10.98 8.49
N ALA A 33 14.57 11.01 7.16
CA ALA A 33 13.27 11.17 6.53
C ALA A 33 12.44 9.90 6.79
N ARG A 34 11.23 10.06 7.31
CA ARG A 34 10.33 8.93 7.60
C ARG A 34 9.19 8.89 6.61
N VAL A 35 8.98 7.74 6.00
CA VAL A 35 7.87 7.49 5.08
C VAL A 35 6.93 6.47 5.71
N LEU A 36 5.64 6.77 5.71
CA LEU A 36 4.57 5.91 6.19
C LEU A 36 3.56 5.72 5.06
N ALA A 37 3.26 4.48 4.70
CA ALA A 37 2.08 4.14 3.92
C ALA A 37 0.99 3.66 4.89
N GLN A 38 -0.17 4.31 4.83
CA GLN A 38 -1.28 4.07 5.73
C GLN A 38 -2.50 3.60 4.94
N PHE A 39 -3.28 2.73 5.58
CA PHE A 39 -4.56 2.23 5.08
C PHE A 39 -5.68 2.70 5.99
N HIS A 40 -6.63 3.45 5.43
CA HIS A 40 -7.76 4.03 6.14
C HIS A 40 -9.03 3.30 5.73
N THR A 41 -9.68 2.60 6.67
CA THR A 41 -10.96 1.95 6.41
C THR A 41 -12.10 2.97 6.34
N PRO A 42 -13.20 2.67 5.64
CA PRO A 42 -14.39 3.51 5.65
C PRO A 42 -14.85 3.84 7.07
N GLY A 43 -15.10 5.12 7.35
CA GLY A 43 -15.53 5.59 8.68
C GLY A 43 -14.49 5.44 9.80
N GLY A 44 -13.30 4.92 9.50
CA GLY A 44 -12.20 4.81 10.45
C GLY A 44 -11.61 6.18 10.77
N ARG A 45 -11.45 6.50 12.07
CA ARG A 45 -10.82 7.76 12.49
C ARG A 45 -9.31 7.79 12.24
N PHE A 46 -8.67 6.63 12.25
CA PHE A 46 -7.22 6.49 12.15
C PHE A 46 -6.85 5.47 11.08
N GLY A 47 -5.75 5.74 10.38
CA GLY A 47 -5.15 4.80 9.44
C GLY A 47 -4.26 3.78 10.13
N ALA A 48 -4.31 2.54 9.67
CA ALA A 48 -3.33 1.52 10.05
C ALA A 48 -2.03 1.75 9.26
N VAL A 49 -0.88 1.68 9.94
CA VAL A 49 0.43 1.73 9.26
C VAL A 49 0.64 0.40 8.54
N ALA A 50 0.52 0.43 7.22
CA ALA A 50 0.71 -0.73 6.35
C ALA A 50 2.21 -0.98 6.07
N ALA A 51 2.98 0.09 5.93
CA ALA A 51 4.42 0.03 5.77
C ALA A 51 5.10 1.31 6.27
N LYS A 52 6.38 1.17 6.64
CA LYS A 52 7.24 2.28 7.05
C LYS A 52 8.63 2.08 6.47
N ALA A 53 9.31 3.18 6.17
CA ALA A 53 10.70 3.19 5.75
C ALA A 53 11.37 4.48 6.24
N GLU A 54 12.68 4.42 6.43
CA GLU A 54 13.51 5.58 6.77
C GLU A 54 14.55 5.80 5.67
N ASP A 55 14.86 7.07 5.38
CA ASP A 55 15.89 7.48 4.42
C ASP A 55 15.70 6.95 2.99
N VAL A 56 14.47 6.61 2.61
CA VAL A 56 14.08 6.27 1.23
C VAL A 56 13.51 7.49 0.49
N PRO A 57 13.55 7.56 -0.84
CA PRO A 57 13.02 8.70 -1.59
C PRO A 57 11.48 8.68 -1.77
N ALA A 58 10.83 7.56 -1.43
CA ALA A 58 9.39 7.36 -1.64
C ALA A 58 8.53 8.49 -1.06
N CYS A 59 7.43 8.79 -1.75
CA CYS A 59 6.46 9.83 -1.41
C CYS A 59 7.06 11.24 -1.31
N GLY A 60 8.21 11.45 -1.96
CA GLY A 60 8.80 12.76 -2.18
C GLY A 60 8.52 13.25 -3.60
N ASP A 61 8.72 14.55 -3.84
CA ASP A 61 8.37 15.18 -5.12
C ASP A 61 9.09 14.56 -6.33
N ARG A 62 10.31 14.04 -6.12
CA ARG A 62 11.12 13.38 -7.15
C ARG A 62 10.78 11.90 -7.33
N GLU A 63 10.25 11.27 -6.29
CA GLU A 63 9.91 9.85 -6.28
C GLU A 63 8.58 9.66 -5.55
N PRO A 64 7.45 10.00 -6.18
CA PRO A 64 6.14 9.88 -5.55
C PRO A 64 5.70 8.42 -5.41
N ARG A 65 6.42 7.47 -6.02
CA ARG A 65 5.95 6.09 -6.14
C ARG A 65 6.02 5.35 -4.81
N VAL A 66 4.97 4.60 -4.53
CA VAL A 66 4.83 3.77 -3.33
C VAL A 66 3.97 2.55 -3.63
N LEU A 67 4.27 1.45 -2.97
CA LEU A 67 3.49 0.22 -2.97
C LEU A 67 3.40 -0.27 -1.52
N ALA A 68 2.20 -0.55 -1.04
CA ALA A 68 1.97 -1.04 0.31
C ALA A 68 0.86 -2.10 0.34
N GLY A 69 0.84 -2.90 1.40
CA GLY A 69 -0.15 -3.94 1.62
C GLY A 69 -0.51 -4.12 3.10
N VAL A 70 -1.72 -4.60 3.35
CA VAL A 70 -2.25 -4.88 4.69
C VAL A 70 -3.07 -6.18 4.64
N LEU A 71 -3.03 -6.92 5.75
CA LEU A 71 -4.04 -7.95 6.02
C LEU A 71 -5.27 -7.31 6.64
N TRP A 72 -6.39 -7.39 5.94
CA TRP A 72 -7.67 -6.85 6.37
C TRP A 72 -8.66 -7.99 6.59
N LYS A 73 -9.47 -7.87 7.64
CA LYS A 73 -10.54 -8.82 7.96
C LYS A 73 -11.89 -8.16 7.65
N SER A 74 -12.71 -8.83 6.86
CA SER A 74 -14.08 -8.38 6.61
C SER A 74 -14.97 -8.55 7.83
N GLU A 75 -16.12 -7.87 7.82
CA GLU A 75 -17.15 -8.06 8.85
C GLU A 75 -17.67 -9.50 8.90
N ALA A 76 -17.70 -10.20 7.76
CA ALA A 76 -18.04 -11.63 7.68
C ALA A 76 -16.93 -12.55 8.22
N GLY A 77 -15.80 -12.00 8.66
CA GLY A 77 -14.74 -12.72 9.33
C GLY A 77 -13.63 -13.24 8.42
N HIS A 78 -13.66 -12.86 7.14
CA HIS A 78 -12.77 -13.36 6.12
C HIS A 78 -11.52 -12.49 5.96
N TRP A 79 -10.36 -13.13 5.82
CA TRP A 79 -9.09 -12.42 5.68
C TRP A 79 -8.74 -12.19 4.22
N TYR A 80 -8.22 -11.00 3.94
CA TYR A 80 -7.75 -10.57 2.63
C TYR A 80 -6.39 -9.91 2.75
N LEU A 81 -5.51 -10.20 1.80
CA LEU A 81 -4.41 -9.30 1.47
C LEU A 81 -4.97 -8.23 0.54
N LEU A 82 -4.88 -6.98 0.98
CA LEU A 82 -5.14 -5.80 0.16
C LEU A 82 -3.81 -5.12 -0.11
N ALA A 83 -3.57 -4.71 -1.35
CA ALA A 83 -2.39 -3.93 -1.72
C ALA A 83 -2.71 -2.90 -2.79
N ALA A 84 -2.04 -1.76 -2.71
CA ALA A 84 -2.15 -0.68 -3.68
C ALA A 84 -0.79 -0.11 -4.05
N GLY A 85 -0.65 0.19 -5.33
CA GLY A 85 0.43 1.00 -5.89
C GLY A 85 -0.05 2.41 -6.23
N SER A 86 0.83 3.38 -6.17
CA SER A 86 0.58 4.76 -6.61
C SER A 86 0.20 4.85 -8.10
N PRO A 87 -0.33 5.99 -8.58
CA PRO A 87 -0.58 6.24 -10.01
C PRO A 87 0.63 5.89 -10.89
N GLY A 88 0.36 5.35 -12.08
CA GLY A 88 1.37 4.78 -12.97
C GLY A 88 1.69 3.30 -12.70
N THR A 89 1.08 2.68 -11.68
CA THR A 89 1.16 1.22 -11.46
C THR A 89 0.18 0.49 -12.37
N LYS A 90 0.69 -0.37 -13.26
CA LYS A 90 -0.11 -1.14 -14.24
C LYS A 90 -0.37 -2.58 -13.83
N SER A 91 0.35 -3.12 -12.87
CA SER A 91 0.12 -4.46 -12.36
C SER A 91 0.69 -4.63 -10.97
N LEU A 92 0.06 -5.50 -10.19
CA LEU A 92 0.52 -5.91 -8.87
C LEU A 92 0.62 -7.43 -8.79
N ARG A 93 1.58 -7.92 -8.00
CA ARG A 93 1.77 -9.32 -7.66
C ARG A 93 2.15 -9.46 -6.19
N ALA A 94 1.50 -10.42 -5.54
CA ALA A 94 1.87 -10.94 -4.23
C ALA A 94 2.45 -12.34 -4.37
N THR A 95 3.51 -12.63 -3.61
CA THR A 95 4.15 -13.94 -3.51
C THR A 95 4.45 -14.29 -2.05
N GLY A 96 4.75 -15.55 -1.75
CA GLY A 96 5.10 -16.02 -0.41
C GLY A 96 3.94 -16.72 0.28
N GLY A 97 3.54 -16.24 1.47
CA GLY A 97 2.45 -16.84 2.26
C GLY A 97 1.06 -16.69 1.66
N VAL A 98 0.92 -15.90 0.60
CA VAL A 98 -0.24 -15.81 -0.28
C VAL A 98 0.24 -15.43 -1.68
N GLU A 99 -0.38 -16.00 -2.70
CA GLU A 99 -0.07 -15.71 -4.09
C GLU A 99 -1.29 -15.09 -4.78
N GLY A 100 -1.02 -14.07 -5.58
CA GLY A 100 -2.05 -13.45 -6.41
C GLY A 100 -1.47 -12.38 -7.31
N SER A 101 -2.20 -12.03 -8.36
CA SER A 101 -1.81 -10.94 -9.24
C SER A 101 -3.04 -10.25 -9.82
N ALA A 102 -2.89 -8.96 -10.09
CA ALA A 102 -3.92 -8.14 -10.70
C ALA A 102 -3.33 -7.25 -11.79
N LYS A 103 -4.15 -6.95 -12.79
CA LYS A 103 -3.90 -5.84 -13.71
C LYS A 103 -4.42 -4.57 -13.04
N GLY A 104 -3.66 -3.48 -13.14
CA GLY A 104 -3.94 -2.22 -12.48
C GLY A 104 -3.23 -2.03 -11.14
N PRO A 105 -3.56 -0.95 -10.42
CA PRO A 105 -2.85 -0.51 -9.23
C PRO A 105 -3.33 -1.15 -7.94
N LEU A 106 -4.34 -2.04 -7.97
CA LEU A 106 -4.98 -2.62 -6.80
C LEU A 106 -4.92 -4.15 -6.84
N LEU A 107 -4.77 -4.77 -5.68
CA LEU A 107 -4.75 -6.22 -5.52
C LEU A 107 -5.55 -6.61 -4.28
N THR A 108 -6.51 -7.52 -4.48
CA THR A 108 -7.31 -8.12 -3.41
C THR A 108 -7.22 -9.63 -3.53
N VAL A 109 -6.67 -10.29 -2.51
CA VAL A 109 -6.50 -11.75 -2.51
C VAL A 109 -7.02 -12.33 -1.21
N ARG A 110 -7.91 -13.31 -1.31
CA ARG A 110 -8.41 -14.05 -0.14
C ARG A 110 -7.25 -14.81 0.51
N THR A 111 -7.16 -14.74 1.84
CA THR A 111 -6.07 -15.36 2.60
C THR A 111 -6.53 -15.80 3.99
N ARG A 112 -5.57 -16.10 4.85
CA ARG A 112 -5.72 -16.40 6.28
C ARG A 112 -4.96 -15.38 7.11
N ASN A 113 -5.29 -15.30 8.39
CA ASN A 113 -4.59 -14.42 9.32
C ASN A 113 -3.09 -14.76 9.40
N GLY A 114 -2.25 -13.73 9.59
CA GLY A 114 -0.83 -13.89 9.89
C GLY A 114 0.08 -14.30 8.72
N VAL A 115 -0.42 -14.35 7.48
CA VAL A 115 0.46 -14.59 6.33
C VAL A 115 1.38 -13.39 6.07
N GLN A 116 2.58 -13.68 5.60
CA GLN A 116 3.49 -12.66 5.08
C GLN A 116 3.55 -12.77 3.57
N ALA A 117 3.57 -11.63 2.88
CA ALA A 117 3.60 -11.57 1.43
C ALA A 117 4.61 -10.55 0.96
N ASP A 118 5.36 -10.91 -0.09
CA ASP A 118 6.18 -9.97 -0.84
C ASP A 118 5.34 -9.32 -1.93
N LEU A 119 5.46 -8.00 -2.06
CA LEU A 119 4.75 -7.21 -3.06
C LEU A 119 5.68 -6.70 -4.14
N ARG A 120 5.25 -6.87 -5.39
CA ARG A 120 5.90 -6.28 -6.57
C ARG A 120 4.86 -5.61 -7.45
N GLY A 121 5.17 -4.40 -7.89
CA GLY A 121 4.37 -3.63 -8.85
C GLY A 121 5.13 -3.43 -10.15
N GLY A 122 4.44 -3.56 -11.28
CA GLY A 122 4.91 -3.13 -12.59
C GLY A 122 4.38 -1.73 -12.91
N LEU A 123 5.22 -0.88 -13.47
CA LEU A 123 4.86 0.48 -13.87
C LEU A 123 4.61 0.59 -15.37
N GLU A 124 3.86 1.63 -15.77
CA GLU A 124 3.57 1.94 -17.17
C GLU A 124 4.85 2.08 -18.02
N ASP A 125 5.87 2.73 -17.46
CA ASP A 125 7.19 2.93 -18.08
C ASP A 125 8.07 1.66 -18.16
N GLY A 126 7.56 0.52 -17.69
CA GLY A 126 8.26 -0.76 -17.73
C GLY A 126 9.15 -1.05 -16.52
N ARG A 127 9.37 -0.06 -15.63
CA ARG A 127 10.09 -0.30 -14.37
C ARG A 127 9.25 -1.12 -13.39
N THR A 128 9.89 -1.59 -12.34
CA THR A 128 9.21 -2.28 -11.23
C THR A 128 9.47 -1.57 -9.91
N ILE A 129 8.54 -1.72 -8.98
CA ILE A 129 8.63 -1.26 -7.60
C ILE A 129 8.34 -2.42 -6.64
N THR A 130 8.87 -2.36 -5.43
CA THR A 130 8.57 -3.32 -4.36
C THR A 130 7.77 -2.66 -3.27
N GLY A 131 7.18 -3.47 -2.39
CA GLY A 131 6.58 -2.97 -1.15
C GLY A 131 7.54 -2.08 -0.37
N LEU A 132 7.02 -0.99 0.19
CA LEU A 132 7.75 -0.07 1.05
C LEU A 132 8.31 -0.81 2.27
N ARG A 133 9.59 -0.61 2.57
CA ARG A 133 10.33 -1.23 3.68
C ARG A 133 11.59 -0.44 4.01
#